data_AF-A0A0K0D7M1-F1
#
_entry.id   AF-A0A0K0D7M1-F1
#
_cell.length_a   1.000
_cell.length_b   1.000
_cell.length_c   1.000
_cell.angle_alpha   90.00
_cell.angle_beta   90.00
_cell.angle_gamma   90.00
#
_symmetry.space_group_name_H-M   'P 1'
#
loop_
_entity.id
_entity.type
_entity.pdbx_description
1 polymer ?
#
loop_
_entity_poly.entity_id
_entity_poly.type
_entity_poly.pdbx_seq_one_letter_code
_entity_poly.pdbx_strand_id
1 'polypeptide(L)'
;MLDDYYGKDDLAIQFTSTDMRHANIRLGSYIMSAKIYDLPCIVEVMKTLDKKSFYKVTDLSQVVVCSHELCAIPKETISTKKEMKLWQYPHGLTPPMKSVRQRRFRKTKKKKYMEAPEVERELKRLLRADLEAESFRWEIVHTDDKRKDNAISEQSIFGDKVSSSDENEDDVPSVDKT
;
A
#
# COMPACT_ATOMS: atom_id res chain seq x y z
N MET A 1 16.69 -30.76 -40.36
CA MET A 1 15.56 -31.37 -39.65
C MET A 1 16.18 -32.02 -38.42
N LEU A 2 16.28 -31.25 -37.32
CA LEU A 2 16.89 -31.69 -36.06
C LEU A 2 15.81 -31.53 -34.99
N ASP A 3 15.10 -32.62 -34.80
CA ASP A 3 14.43 -33.09 -33.58
C ASP A 3 13.86 -32.05 -32.62
N ASP A 4 12.55 -31.80 -32.79
CA ASP A 4 11.60 -31.22 -31.83
C ASP A 4 11.37 -32.13 -30.60
N TYR A 5 12.43 -32.68 -30.00
CA TYR A 5 12.36 -33.64 -28.89
C TYR A 5 12.76 -33.04 -27.53
N TYR A 6 12.45 -31.76 -27.29
CA TYR A 6 12.46 -31.20 -25.93
C TYR A 6 11.08 -31.38 -25.29
N GLY A 7 11.05 -32.35 -24.37
CA GLY A 7 9.87 -32.94 -23.75
C GLY A 7 8.81 -31.95 -23.29
N LYS A 8 7.59 -32.30 -23.64
CA LYS A 8 6.33 -31.58 -23.44
C LYS A 8 5.91 -31.41 -21.97
N ASP A 9 6.71 -31.86 -20.98
CA ASP A 9 6.31 -32.00 -19.57
C ASP A 9 7.39 -31.60 -18.53
N ASP A 10 8.26 -30.64 -18.86
CA ASP A 10 9.40 -30.28 -17.99
C ASP A 10 9.08 -29.23 -16.91
N LEU A 11 7.87 -28.64 -16.90
CA LEU A 11 7.45 -27.66 -15.88
C LEU A 11 6.10 -28.05 -15.28
N ALA A 12 6.04 -28.16 -13.95
CA ALA A 12 4.77 -28.31 -13.23
C ALA A 12 4.72 -27.38 -12.02
N ILE A 13 3.54 -26.82 -11.76
CA ILE A 13 3.28 -25.96 -10.60
C ILE A 13 2.18 -26.62 -9.79
N GLN A 14 2.46 -26.93 -8.52
CA GLN A 14 1.50 -27.54 -7.61
C GLN A 14 1.34 -26.65 -6.38
N PHE A 15 0.14 -26.12 -6.15
CA PHE A 15 -0.18 -25.40 -4.93
C PHE A 15 -0.28 -26.39 -3.76
N THR A 16 0.39 -26.08 -2.66
CA THR A 16 0.53 -27.00 -1.51
C THR A 16 -0.27 -26.59 -0.30
N SER A 17 -0.80 -25.36 -0.28
CA SER A 17 -1.54 -24.79 0.84
C SER A 17 -2.88 -24.23 0.38
N THR A 18 -3.87 -24.25 1.29
CA THR A 18 -5.19 -23.65 1.08
C THR A 18 -5.14 -22.13 0.97
N ASP A 19 -4.05 -21.51 1.45
CA ASP A 19 -3.82 -20.07 1.35
C ASP A 19 -3.48 -19.58 -0.06
N MET A 20 -3.21 -20.49 -1.01
CA MET A 20 -2.76 -20.18 -2.37
C MET A 20 -1.48 -19.32 -2.43
N ARG A 21 -0.68 -19.31 -1.36
CA ARG A 21 0.59 -18.58 -1.24
C ARG A 21 1.82 -19.48 -1.31
N HIS A 22 1.65 -20.78 -1.11
CA HIS A 22 2.71 -21.78 -1.19
C HIS A 22 2.50 -22.72 -2.38
N ALA A 23 3.58 -22.99 -3.11
CA ALA A 23 3.59 -23.93 -4.22
C ALA A 23 4.91 -24.71 -4.26
N ASN A 24 4.90 -25.86 -4.93
CA ASN A 24 6.09 -26.54 -5.40
C ASN A 24 6.18 -26.36 -6.92
N ILE A 25 7.38 -26.02 -7.40
CA ILE A 25 7.67 -25.92 -8.82
C ILE A 25 8.62 -27.05 -9.20
N ARG A 26 8.20 -27.88 -10.14
CA ARG A 26 9.03 -28.92 -10.76
C ARG A 26 9.58 -28.38 -12.06
N LEU A 27 10.90 -28.40 -12.20
CA LEU A 27 11.62 -28.11 -13.44
C LEU A 27 12.50 -29.32 -13.78
N GLY A 28 12.07 -30.15 -14.72
CA GLY A 28 12.63 -31.47 -14.98
C GLY A 28 12.65 -32.34 -13.73
N SER A 29 13.85 -32.74 -13.30
CA SER A 29 14.05 -33.53 -12.08
C SER A 29 14.12 -32.69 -10.79
N TYR A 30 14.21 -31.36 -10.89
CA TYR A 30 14.36 -30.49 -9.73
C TYR A 30 13.00 -30.07 -9.18
N ILE A 31 12.81 -30.22 -7.87
CA ILE A 31 11.62 -29.74 -7.17
C ILE A 31 12.05 -28.65 -6.20
N MET A 32 11.47 -27.47 -6.37
CA MET A 32 11.74 -26.30 -5.55
C MET A 32 10.48 -25.89 -4.79
N SER A 33 10.64 -25.42 -3.55
CA SER A 33 9.55 -24.74 -2.88
C SER A 33 9.42 -23.31 -3.40
N ALA A 34 8.21 -22.79 -3.45
CA ALA A 34 7.94 -21.45 -3.95
C ALA A 34 6.88 -20.75 -3.10
N LYS A 35 7.03 -19.43 -3.01
CA LYS A 35 6.09 -18.54 -2.31
C LYS A 35 5.62 -17.42 -3.24
N ILE A 36 4.35 -17.07 -3.14
CA ILE A 36 3.71 -16.05 -3.98
C ILE A 36 3.59 -14.76 -3.21
N TYR A 37 4.18 -13.70 -3.75
CA TYR A 37 4.20 -12.37 -3.14
C TYR A 37 3.48 -11.35 -4.02
N ASP A 38 2.87 -10.35 -3.38
CA ASP A 38 2.23 -9.22 -4.04
C ASP A 38 3.27 -8.15 -4.37
N LEU A 39 3.43 -7.86 -5.65
CA LEU A 39 4.30 -6.79 -6.13
C LEU A 39 3.79 -5.43 -5.65
N PRO A 40 4.71 -4.48 -5.41
CA PRO A 40 4.34 -3.11 -5.07
C PRO A 40 3.83 -2.31 -6.27
N CYS A 41 4.24 -2.67 -7.48
CA CYS A 41 3.89 -1.96 -8.71
C CYS A 41 2.94 -2.83 -9.53
N ILE A 42 1.88 -2.23 -10.07
CA ILE A 42 1.07 -2.85 -11.12
C ILE A 42 1.88 -2.74 -12.42
N VAL A 43 2.13 -3.88 -13.05
CA VAL A 43 2.90 -3.98 -14.29
C VAL A 43 1.96 -4.35 -15.42
N GLU A 44 1.89 -3.51 -16.44
CA GLU A 44 1.05 -3.79 -17.62
C GLU A 44 1.80 -4.68 -18.60
N VAL A 45 1.19 -5.80 -18.97
CA VAL A 45 1.69 -6.68 -20.03
C VAL A 45 1.09 -6.19 -21.34
N MET A 46 1.96 -5.88 -22.31
CA MET A 46 1.57 -5.37 -23.62
C MET A 46 2.11 -6.27 -24.73
N LYS A 47 1.33 -6.41 -25.81
CA LYS A 47 1.75 -7.06 -27.06
C LYS A 47 1.93 -6.02 -28.17
N THR A 48 2.82 -6.31 -29.10
CA THR A 48 3.04 -5.49 -30.30
C THR A 48 3.35 -6.40 -31.49
N LEU A 49 3.02 -5.95 -32.70
CA LEU A 49 3.39 -6.61 -33.96
C LEU A 49 4.46 -5.82 -34.72
N ASP A 50 4.42 -4.49 -34.61
CA ASP A 50 5.22 -3.53 -35.36
C ASP A 50 6.30 -2.83 -34.51
N LYS A 51 6.35 -3.11 -33.20
CA LYS A 51 7.19 -2.45 -32.19
C LYS A 51 6.93 -0.94 -32.04
N LYS A 52 5.79 -0.45 -32.52
CA LYS A 52 5.37 0.96 -32.45
C LYS A 52 4.04 1.08 -31.72
N SER A 53 3.08 0.25 -32.12
CA SER A 53 1.75 0.17 -31.54
C SER A 53 1.73 -0.93 -30.48
N PHE A 54 1.38 -0.58 -29.25
CA PHE A 54 1.29 -1.50 -28.12
C PHE A 54 -0.14 -1.64 -27.66
N TYR A 55 -0.58 -2.88 -27.44
CA TYR A 55 -1.91 -3.21 -26.99
C TYR A 55 -1.83 -3.90 -25.64
N LYS A 56 -2.52 -3.35 -24.64
CA LYS A 56 -2.60 -3.94 -23.30
C LYS A 56 -3.26 -5.32 -23.37
N VAL A 57 -2.67 -6.28 -22.67
CA VAL A 57 -3.14 -7.67 -22.56
C VAL A 57 -3.68 -7.92 -21.16
N THR A 58 -2.91 -7.62 -20.13
CA THR A 58 -3.29 -7.86 -18.73
C THR A 58 -2.46 -7.03 -17.76
N ASP A 59 -2.86 -7.00 -16.50
CA ASP A 59 -2.11 -6.46 -15.38
C ASP A 59 -1.45 -7.58 -14.57
N LEU A 60 -0.20 -7.35 -14.17
CA LEU A 60 0.60 -8.26 -13.35
C LEU A 60 0.88 -7.56 -12.00
N SER A 61 0.43 -8.18 -10.92
CA SER A 61 0.56 -7.66 -9.54
C SER A 61 1.16 -8.66 -8.56
N GLN A 62 1.57 -9.84 -9.01
CA GLN A 62 2.11 -10.91 -8.17
C GLN A 62 3.35 -11.55 -8.78
N VAL A 63 4.20 -12.15 -7.94
CA VAL A 63 5.40 -12.86 -8.34
C VAL A 63 5.55 -14.15 -7.54
N VAL A 64 5.95 -15.22 -8.22
CA VAL A 64 6.31 -16.50 -7.60
C VAL A 64 7.82 -16.49 -7.39
N VAL A 65 8.27 -16.71 -6.16
CA VAL A 65 9.70 -16.74 -5.79
C VAL A 65 10.05 -18.15 -5.34
N CYS A 66 10.95 -18.80 -6.06
CA CYS A 66 11.42 -20.15 -5.76
C CYS A 66 12.62 -20.12 -4.82
N SER A 67 12.66 -21.06 -3.88
CA SER A 67 13.80 -21.35 -3.01
C SER A 67 14.33 -22.76 -3.29
N HIS A 68 15.65 -22.92 -3.23
CA HIS A 68 16.32 -24.23 -3.30
C HIS A 68 16.11 -25.08 -2.04
N GLU A 69 15.63 -24.47 -0.97
CA GLU A 69 15.28 -25.18 0.26
C GLU A 69 13.84 -25.69 0.16
N LEU A 70 13.60 -26.96 0.53
CA LEU A 70 12.25 -27.49 0.70
C LEU A 70 11.65 -26.83 1.95
N CYS A 71 10.74 -25.89 1.79
CA CYS A 71 10.05 -25.26 2.92
C CYS A 71 9.18 -26.30 3.64
N ALA A 72 9.47 -26.56 4.91
CA ALA A 72 8.48 -27.12 5.83
C ALA A 72 7.30 -26.13 5.96
N ILE A 73 6.07 -26.63 5.86
CA ILE A 73 4.85 -25.84 6.02
C ILE A 73 4.91 -25.16 7.41
N PRO A 74 4.94 -23.81 7.50
CA PRO A 74 5.02 -23.15 8.79
C PRO A 74 3.70 -23.35 9.55
N LYS A 75 3.76 -24.04 10.70
CA LYS A 75 2.67 -24.10 11.68
C LYS A 75 2.82 -22.96 12.67
N GLU A 76 2.52 -21.72 12.29
CA GLU A 76 2.38 -20.65 13.31
C GLU A 76 1.22 -19.71 12.99
N THR A 77 0.37 -19.54 14.00
CA THR A 77 -0.77 -18.62 14.05
C THR A 77 -0.23 -17.19 14.16
N ILE A 78 -0.01 -16.55 13.02
CA ILE A 78 0.48 -15.17 12.96
C ILE A 78 -0.73 -14.23 13.11
N SER A 79 -0.59 -13.13 13.86
CA SER A 79 -1.66 -12.13 13.95
C SER A 79 -2.00 -11.54 12.57
N THR A 80 -3.30 -11.33 12.30
CA THR A 80 -3.83 -10.91 10.98
C THR A 80 -3.17 -9.66 10.39
N LYS A 81 -2.77 -8.68 11.21
CA LYS A 81 -2.06 -7.47 10.74
C LYS A 81 -0.61 -7.74 10.32
N LYS A 82 0.04 -8.75 10.90
CA LYS A 82 1.41 -9.18 10.56
C LYS A 82 1.39 -10.09 9.34
N GLU A 83 0.34 -10.89 9.16
CA GLU A 83 0.10 -11.71 7.96
C GLU A 83 -0.02 -10.87 6.68
N MET A 84 -0.76 -9.75 6.69
CA MET A 84 -0.91 -8.93 5.47
C MET A 84 0.41 -8.34 4.97
N LYS A 85 1.39 -8.11 5.85
CA LYS A 85 2.73 -7.63 5.46
C LYS A 85 3.65 -8.76 5.01
N LEU A 86 3.38 -10.00 5.43
CA LEU A 86 4.21 -11.17 5.12
C LEU A 86 4.29 -11.42 3.61
N TRP A 87 3.17 -11.21 2.91
CA TRP A 87 3.06 -11.47 1.47
C TRP A 87 3.42 -10.28 0.58
N GLN A 88 3.81 -9.14 1.16
CA GLN A 88 4.15 -7.96 0.38
C GLN A 88 5.61 -8.01 -0.09
N TYR A 89 5.81 -8.09 -1.41
CA TYR A 89 7.16 -8.03 -1.97
C TYR A 89 7.73 -6.61 -1.79
N PRO A 90 8.99 -6.46 -1.30
CA PRO A 90 9.54 -5.15 -0.97
C PRO A 90 10.03 -4.35 -2.19
N HIS A 91 10.22 -4.99 -3.34
CA HIS A 91 10.88 -4.41 -4.52
C HIS A 91 9.96 -4.43 -5.75
N GLY A 92 10.13 -3.49 -6.67
CA GLY A 92 9.59 -3.63 -8.03
C GLY A 92 10.48 -4.52 -8.90
N LEU A 93 10.01 -4.88 -10.09
CA LEU A 93 10.74 -5.74 -11.03
C LEU A 93 11.99 -5.06 -11.61
N THR A 94 11.97 -3.73 -11.77
CA THR A 94 13.08 -2.99 -12.39
C THR A 94 14.08 -2.49 -11.35
N PRO A 95 15.39 -2.41 -11.68
CA PRO A 95 16.42 -1.99 -10.71
C PRO A 95 16.15 -0.64 -10.01
N PRO A 96 15.65 0.42 -10.71
CA PRO A 96 15.31 1.68 -10.05
C PRO A 96 14.20 1.58 -9.00
N MET A 97 13.43 0.49 -8.99
CA MET A 97 12.31 0.22 -8.09
C MET A 97 12.70 -0.67 -6.90
N LYS A 98 14.01 -0.81 -6.61
CA LYS A 98 14.49 -1.41 -5.36
C LYS A 98 13.96 -0.63 -4.15
N SER A 99 13.38 -1.38 -3.21
CA SER A 99 12.76 -0.91 -1.96
C SER A 99 11.70 0.20 -2.16
N VAL A 100 10.94 0.12 -3.24
CA VAL A 100 9.99 1.17 -3.66
C VAL A 100 8.95 1.53 -2.58
N ARG A 101 8.43 0.54 -1.83
CA ARG A 101 7.42 0.76 -0.78
C ARG A 101 7.89 1.72 0.32
N GLN A 102 9.20 1.75 0.58
CA GLN A 102 9.79 2.60 1.61
C GLN A 102 10.36 3.89 1.05
N ARG A 103 10.98 3.83 -0.14
CA ARG A 103 11.80 4.91 -0.68
C ARG A 103 11.07 5.84 -1.65
N ARG A 104 10.14 5.31 -2.47
CA ARG A 104 9.52 6.09 -3.56
C ARG A 104 8.03 6.32 -3.38
N PHE A 105 7.31 5.38 -2.76
CA PHE A 105 5.88 5.54 -2.55
C PHE A 105 5.60 6.51 -1.40
N ARG A 106 4.82 7.55 -1.71
CA ARG A 106 4.31 8.48 -0.70
C ARG A 106 3.37 7.72 0.24
N LYS A 107 3.62 7.77 1.55
CA LYS A 107 2.78 7.13 2.55
C LYS A 107 1.47 7.91 2.71
N THR A 108 0.34 7.24 2.57
CA THR A 108 -0.96 7.82 2.89
C THR A 108 -1.05 8.06 4.40
N LYS A 109 -1.34 9.29 4.82
CA LYS A 109 -1.70 9.56 6.20
C LYS A 109 -3.04 8.86 6.46
N LYS A 110 -3.03 7.82 7.29
CA LYS A 110 -4.27 7.18 7.74
C LYS A 110 -5.10 8.24 8.46
N LYS A 111 -6.34 8.47 8.01
CA LYS A 111 -7.32 9.21 8.83
C LYS A 111 -7.54 8.36 10.08
N LYS A 112 -7.07 8.81 11.24
CA LYS A 112 -7.12 8.06 12.52
C LYS A 112 -8.53 7.50 12.83
N TYR A 113 -9.56 8.16 12.32
CA TYR A 113 -10.97 7.87 12.57
C TYR A 113 -11.53 6.68 11.77
N MET A 114 -10.86 6.21 10.70
CA MET A 114 -11.43 5.20 9.79
C MET A 114 -11.07 3.74 10.12
N GLU A 115 -10.06 3.48 10.95
CA GLU A 115 -9.63 2.11 11.30
C GLU A 115 -9.63 1.92 12.83
N ALA A 116 -10.75 2.22 13.48
CA ALA A 116 -10.88 2.03 14.91
C ALA A 116 -12.14 1.23 15.24
N PRO A 117 -12.21 -0.07 14.86
CA PRO A 117 -13.34 -0.93 15.22
C PRO A 117 -13.55 -0.99 16.74
N GLU A 118 -12.49 -0.78 17.52
CA GLU A 118 -12.58 -0.64 18.97
C GLU A 118 -13.24 0.68 19.40
N VAL A 119 -12.94 1.80 18.74
CA VAL A 119 -13.62 3.09 18.98
C VAL A 119 -15.08 2.99 18.57
N GLU A 120 -15.40 2.31 17.48
CA GLU A 120 -16.78 2.09 17.06
C GLU A 120 -17.55 1.22 18.07
N ARG A 121 -16.92 0.15 18.58
CA ARG A 121 -17.47 -0.72 19.64
C ARG A 121 -17.76 0.10 20.90
N GLU A 122 -16.82 0.94 21.31
CA GLU A 122 -16.95 1.74 22.52
C GLU A 122 -17.97 2.87 22.35
N LEU A 123 -17.99 3.54 21.19
CA LEU A 123 -19.00 4.53 20.83
C LEU A 123 -20.41 3.92 20.90
N LYS A 124 -20.59 2.72 20.35
CA LYS A 124 -21.87 1.98 20.43
C LYS A 124 -22.24 1.62 21.87
N ARG A 125 -21.26 1.37 22.75
CA ARG A 125 -21.52 1.10 24.17
C ARG A 125 -22.01 2.36 24.89
N LEU A 126 -21.34 3.50 24.66
CA LEU A 126 -21.70 4.79 25.23
C LEU A 126 -23.10 5.23 24.79
N LEU A 127 -23.38 5.19 23.48
CA LEU A 127 -24.69 5.57 22.94
C LEU A 127 -25.84 4.70 23.47
N ARG A 128 -25.60 3.41 23.75
CA ARG A 128 -26.63 2.56 24.39
C ARG A 128 -26.89 2.96 25.84
N ALA A 129 -25.82 3.24 26.60
CA ALA A 129 -25.96 3.71 27.98
C ALA A 129 -26.70 5.06 28.05
N ASP A 130 -26.44 5.96 27.10
CA ASP A 130 -27.12 7.26 27.02
C ASP A 130 -28.62 7.11 26.68
N LEU A 131 -28.98 6.14 25.83
CA LEU A 131 -30.39 5.84 25.51
C LEU A 131 -31.16 5.22 26.70
N GLU A 132 -30.48 4.49 27.57
CA GLU A 132 -31.06 3.90 28.79
C GLU A 132 -31.15 4.92 29.93
N ALA A 133 -30.45 6.05 29.85
CA ALA A 133 -30.47 7.10 30.87
C ALA A 133 -31.71 8.00 30.75
N GLU A 134 -32.21 8.50 31.88
CA GLU A 134 -33.31 9.47 31.92
C GLU A 134 -32.89 10.85 31.38
N SER A 135 -31.63 11.23 31.57
CA SER A 135 -31.01 12.42 30.98
C SER A 135 -29.49 12.25 30.88
N PHE A 136 -28.86 12.92 29.91
CA PHE A 136 -27.41 12.92 29.73
C PHE A 136 -26.89 14.29 29.29
N ARG A 137 -25.63 14.62 29.65
CA ARG A 137 -24.91 15.83 29.25
C ARG A 137 -23.44 15.47 29.00
N TRP A 138 -22.86 16.02 27.95
CA TRP A 138 -21.43 15.92 27.67
C TRP A 138 -20.83 17.32 27.45
N GLU A 139 -19.55 17.46 27.74
CA GLU A 139 -18.77 18.67 27.48
C GLU A 139 -17.33 18.30 27.13
N ILE A 140 -16.68 19.13 26.30
CA ILE A 140 -15.28 18.93 25.93
C ILE A 140 -14.43 19.63 26.97
N VAL A 141 -13.72 18.86 27.80
CA VAL A 141 -12.76 19.41 28.77
C VAL A 141 -11.38 19.43 28.11
N HIS A 142 -10.81 20.61 27.92
CA HIS A 142 -9.44 20.76 27.45
C HIS A 142 -8.47 20.45 28.58
N THR A 143 -7.43 19.67 28.30
CA THR A 143 -6.49 19.17 29.32
C THR A 143 -5.46 20.22 29.77
N ASP A 144 -5.50 21.44 29.22
CA ASP A 144 -4.48 22.47 29.45
C ASP A 144 -4.74 23.34 30.71
N ASP A 145 -5.92 23.26 31.33
CA ASP A 145 -6.33 24.16 32.41
C ASP A 145 -5.86 23.77 33.83
N LYS A 146 -4.81 22.95 33.96
CA LYS A 146 -4.21 22.63 35.28
C LYS A 146 -2.78 23.10 35.47
N ARG A 147 -2.28 24.00 34.62
CA ARG A 147 -0.98 24.65 34.84
C ARG A 147 -1.02 26.11 34.43
N LYS A 148 -1.01 26.99 35.45
CA LYS A 148 -0.66 28.42 35.46
C LYS A 148 -1.85 29.38 35.52
N ASP A 149 -2.27 29.65 36.75
CA ASP A 149 -2.63 31.02 37.12
C ASP A 149 -1.36 31.88 37.06
N ASN A 150 -1.16 32.57 35.96
CA ASN A 150 -0.52 33.88 35.91
C ASN A 150 -0.93 34.54 34.59
N ALA A 151 -1.86 35.48 34.72
CA ALA A 151 -2.47 36.24 33.64
C ALA A 151 -1.45 37.03 32.83
N ILE A 152 -1.42 36.84 31.50
CA ILE A 152 -1.10 37.87 30.51
C ILE A 152 -1.99 37.65 29.27
N SER A 153 -2.55 38.75 28.78
CA SER A 153 -3.72 39.00 27.92
C SER A 153 -3.79 38.38 26.52
N GLU A 154 -5.00 37.97 26.13
CA GLU A 154 -5.45 37.47 24.83
C GLU A 154 -5.69 38.59 23.78
N GLN A 155 -4.65 39.21 23.22
CA GLN A 155 -4.85 40.25 22.19
C GLN A 155 -4.05 40.13 20.89
N SER A 156 -3.50 38.95 20.57
CA SER A 156 -2.64 38.80 19.37
C SER A 156 -3.01 37.66 18.40
N ILE A 157 -4.20 37.05 18.45
CA ILE A 157 -4.52 35.89 17.59
C ILE A 157 -5.62 36.16 16.54
N PHE A 158 -6.36 37.27 16.62
CA PHE A 158 -7.34 37.62 15.59
C PHE A 158 -7.03 38.96 14.92
N GLY A 159 -6.35 38.86 13.78
CA GLY A 159 -6.22 39.95 12.82
C GLY A 159 -5.12 39.68 11.80
N ASP A 160 -5.44 39.00 10.69
CA ASP A 160 -5.58 39.78 9.47
C ASP A 160 -6.33 39.08 8.33
N LYS A 161 -6.94 39.95 7.53
CA LYS A 161 -7.94 39.71 6.49
C LYS A 161 -7.34 39.05 5.25
N VAL A 162 -8.19 38.27 4.58
CA VAL A 162 -8.10 38.00 3.14
C VAL A 162 -8.03 39.31 2.35
N SER A 163 -7.05 39.45 1.45
CA SER A 163 -7.07 40.43 0.37
C SER A 163 -6.52 39.81 -0.91
N SER A 164 -7.31 40.01 -1.96
CA SER A 164 -7.13 39.59 -3.35
C SER A 164 -6.45 40.70 -4.15
N SER A 165 -5.82 40.29 -5.26
CA SER A 165 -5.45 41.06 -6.47
C SER A 165 -4.10 41.80 -6.46
N ASP A 166 -3.21 41.43 -7.40
CA ASP A 166 -2.92 42.30 -8.54
C ASP A 166 -2.23 41.55 -9.70
N GLU A 167 -2.67 41.92 -10.90
CA GLU A 167 -2.26 41.48 -12.23
C GLU A 167 -0.86 41.99 -12.60
N ASN A 168 -0.15 41.26 -13.47
CA ASN A 168 0.81 41.81 -14.44
C ASN A 168 0.95 40.84 -15.64
N GLU A 169 0.24 41.13 -16.74
CA GLU A 169 0.70 40.97 -18.13
C GLU A 169 1.70 42.14 -18.40
N ASP A 170 2.79 42.10 -19.17
CA ASP A 170 3.28 41.30 -20.30
C ASP A 170 4.83 41.35 -20.30
N ASP A 171 5.53 40.32 -20.84
CA ASP A 171 6.42 40.54 -21.99
C ASP A 171 6.84 39.21 -22.65
N VAL A 172 6.75 39.18 -23.99
CA VAL A 172 6.98 38.04 -24.90
C VAL A 172 8.34 38.25 -25.60
N PRO A 173 9.09 37.21 -26.00
CA PRO A 173 10.52 37.32 -26.25
C PRO A 173 10.88 37.87 -27.64
N SER A 174 11.92 38.70 -27.71
CA SER A 174 12.60 39.04 -28.98
C SER A 174 13.68 38.00 -29.28
N VAL A 175 13.49 37.30 -30.40
CA VAL A 175 14.51 36.52 -31.09
C VAL A 175 15.44 37.50 -31.80
N ASP A 176 16.76 37.34 -31.65
CA ASP A 176 17.69 37.77 -32.69
C ASP A 176 18.85 36.79 -32.84
N LYS A 177 19.18 36.54 -34.11
CA LYS A 177 20.23 35.64 -34.60
C LYS A 177 21.61 36.12 -34.16
N THR A 178 22.44 35.22 -33.64
CA THR A 178 23.74 34.75 -34.20
C THR A 178 24.40 33.84 -33.17
#